data_AF-A0A4R4PKH7-F1
#
_entry.id   AF-A0A4R4PKH7-F1
#
_cell.length_a   1.000
_cell.length_b   1.000
_cell.length_c   1.000
_cell.angle_alpha   90.00
_cell.angle_beta   90.00
_cell.angle_gamma   90.00
#
_symmetry.space_group_name_H-M   'P 1'
#
loop_
_entity.id
_entity.type
_entity.pdbx_description
1 polymer ?
#
loop_
_entity_poly.entity_id
_entity_poly.type
_entity_poly.pdbx_seq_one_letter_code
_entity_poly.pdbx_strand_id
1 'polypeptide(L)'
;MMRMSFGGPAMGAWLATAVTLLLVGGALATATGATPASAAPADTVAPGASSALGLSSTLGGVDVAEARASYPEGPLRDAVDSVEVGAAARADAASGVALGATAGVTGDDTTGETAARAGVAELTLRLGGGTLTTGPVSADCSAGPGRAPTGAASLTDAGLALPGHDPLTFDEAPAADTVVSLPDGLGRVVLNEWIAGADGSLTVNALRLETTDGELTLGTVTCQGGGPVAEAA
;
A
#
# COMPACT_ATOMS: atom_id res chain seq x y z
N MET A 1 -35.31 -26.05 15.67
CA MET A 1 -34.50 -27.29 15.67
C MET A 1 -33.33 -27.09 14.71
N MET A 2 -32.10 -27.03 15.22
CA MET A 2 -30.85 -27.54 14.61
C MET A 2 -29.67 -26.85 15.30
N ARG A 3 -29.13 -27.53 16.31
CA ARG A 3 -27.78 -27.36 16.81
C ARG A 3 -26.83 -27.92 15.76
N MET A 4 -25.85 -27.15 15.31
CA MET A 4 -24.65 -27.71 14.68
C MET A 4 -23.46 -27.45 15.59
N SER A 5 -22.75 -28.55 15.84
CA SER A 5 -21.75 -28.76 16.87
C SER A 5 -20.35 -28.63 16.31
N PHE A 6 -19.45 -28.19 17.19
CA PHE A 6 -18.00 -28.14 17.13
C PHE A 6 -17.32 -29.38 16.53
N GLY A 7 -16.13 -29.18 15.93
CA GLY A 7 -15.12 -30.24 15.83
C GLY A 7 -13.88 -29.86 15.01
N GLY A 8 -12.78 -29.54 15.69
CA GLY A 8 -11.44 -29.91 15.21
C GLY A 8 -10.32 -28.89 15.39
N PRO A 9 -9.44 -29.05 16.41
CA PRO A 9 -8.06 -28.63 16.32
C PRO A 9 -7.16 -29.85 16.08
N ALA A 10 -6.47 -29.90 14.94
CA ALA A 10 -5.37 -30.83 14.73
C ALA A 10 -4.05 -30.10 14.98
N MET A 11 -3.59 -30.16 16.23
CA MET A 11 -2.25 -29.76 16.66
C MET A 11 -1.21 -30.69 16.00
N GLY A 12 -0.45 -30.16 15.04
CA GLY A 12 0.74 -30.82 14.51
C GLY A 12 1.95 -30.54 15.38
N ALA A 13 2.27 -31.48 16.28
CA ALA A 13 3.50 -31.48 17.05
C ALA A 13 4.68 -31.93 16.17
N TRP A 14 5.60 -31.02 15.84
CA TRP A 14 6.86 -31.36 15.19
C TRP A 14 7.94 -31.60 16.24
N LEU A 15 8.45 -32.84 16.26
CA LEU A 15 9.59 -33.29 17.05
C LEU A 15 10.89 -32.74 16.45
N ALA A 16 11.55 -31.82 17.16
CA ALA A 16 12.91 -31.39 16.83
C ALA A 16 13.92 -32.37 17.46
N THR A 17 14.69 -33.03 16.60
CA THR A 17 15.74 -33.99 16.94
C THR A 17 16.97 -33.26 17.47
N ALA A 18 17.38 -33.58 18.70
CA ALA A 18 18.64 -33.13 19.28
C ALA A 18 19.79 -33.98 18.70
N VAL A 19 20.78 -33.32 18.09
CA VAL A 19 22.06 -33.95 17.73
C VAL A 19 23.17 -33.29 18.55
N THR A 20 23.65 -34.01 19.54
CA THR A 20 24.84 -33.69 20.33
C THR A 20 26.05 -34.26 19.60
N LEU A 21 26.97 -33.42 19.13
CA LEU A 21 28.30 -33.86 18.69
C LEU A 21 29.36 -33.10 19.50
N LEU A 22 30.09 -33.86 20.32
CA LEU A 22 31.20 -33.39 21.13
C LEU A 22 32.40 -34.25 20.75
N LEU A 23 33.40 -33.67 20.10
CA LEU A 23 34.73 -34.27 19.98
C LEU A 23 35.80 -33.18 20.00
N VAL A 24 36.53 -33.20 21.11
CA VAL A 24 37.74 -32.45 21.41
C VAL A 24 38.89 -33.06 20.61
N GLY A 25 39.62 -32.22 19.87
CA GLY A 25 40.85 -32.60 19.18
C GLY A 25 41.76 -31.39 19.04
N GLY A 26 42.77 -31.31 19.90
CA GLY A 26 43.80 -30.28 19.85
C GLY A 26 44.77 -30.49 18.69
N ALA A 27 45.22 -29.39 18.09
CA ALA A 27 46.38 -29.36 17.21
C ALA A 27 47.20 -28.08 17.48
N LEU A 28 48.51 -28.28 17.60
CA LEU A 28 49.52 -27.28 17.93
C LEU A 28 49.69 -26.21 16.82
N ALA A 29 50.11 -25.03 17.27
CA ALA A 29 50.38 -23.83 16.51
C ALA A 29 51.41 -23.97 15.38
N THR A 30 51.08 -23.36 14.23
CA THR A 30 52.04 -22.73 13.32
C THR A 30 51.54 -21.31 13.01
N ALA A 31 52.10 -20.33 13.72
CA ALA A 31 51.88 -18.91 13.46
C ALA A 31 52.57 -18.54 12.14
N THR A 32 51.86 -18.72 11.04
CA THR A 32 52.19 -18.11 9.75
C THR A 32 51.51 -16.74 9.73
N GLY A 33 52.29 -15.68 9.53
CA GLY A 33 51.80 -14.30 9.50
C GLY A 33 50.83 -14.10 8.34
N ALA A 34 49.55 -14.30 8.60
CA ALA A 34 48.50 -13.86 7.69
C ALA A 34 48.53 -12.33 7.68
N THR A 35 48.90 -11.75 6.54
CA THR A 35 48.58 -10.36 6.23
C THR A 35 47.12 -10.11 6.58
N PRO A 36 46.77 -9.02 7.28
CA PRO A 36 45.38 -8.73 7.59
C PRO A 36 44.60 -8.81 6.28
N ALA A 37 43.68 -9.76 6.19
CA ALA A 37 42.75 -9.79 5.08
C ALA A 37 42.02 -8.46 5.16
N SER A 38 42.32 -7.56 4.22
CA SER A 38 41.53 -6.37 4.00
C SER A 38 40.13 -6.87 3.73
N ALA A 39 39.26 -6.80 4.74
CA ALA A 39 37.84 -6.96 4.51
C ALA A 39 37.50 -5.93 3.44
N ALA A 40 37.08 -6.40 2.26
CA ALA A 40 36.55 -5.51 1.25
C ALA A 40 35.48 -4.64 1.94
N PRO A 41 35.40 -3.33 1.62
CA PRO A 41 34.33 -2.50 2.17
C PRO A 41 33.02 -3.25 1.96
N ALA A 42 32.26 -3.45 3.03
CA ALA A 42 30.94 -4.04 2.92
C ALA A 42 30.15 -3.12 1.99
N ASP A 43 29.65 -3.65 0.88
CA ASP A 43 28.85 -2.90 -0.08
C ASP A 43 27.75 -2.18 0.68
N THR A 44 27.88 -0.86 0.82
CA THR A 44 26.87 -0.06 1.51
C THR A 44 25.62 -0.04 0.63
N VAL A 45 24.53 -0.58 1.16
CA VAL A 45 23.21 -0.50 0.52
C VAL A 45 22.61 0.86 0.89
N ALA A 46 22.19 1.63 -0.11
CA ALA A 46 21.44 2.86 0.11
C ALA A 46 20.09 2.50 0.75
N PRO A 47 19.60 3.27 1.73
CA PRO A 47 18.31 2.99 2.33
C PRO A 47 17.20 3.07 1.27
N GLY A 48 16.20 2.20 1.40
CA GLY A 48 14.98 2.32 0.60
C GLY A 48 14.14 3.52 1.04
N ALA A 49 13.14 3.86 0.24
CA ALA A 49 12.17 4.91 0.57
C ALA A 49 10.74 4.39 0.42
N SER A 50 9.83 4.90 1.25
CA SER A 50 8.41 4.65 1.07
C SER A 50 7.55 5.80 1.57
N SER A 51 6.38 5.97 0.97
CA SER A 51 5.40 6.97 1.37
C SER A 51 3.98 6.43 1.23
N ALA A 52 3.08 6.92 2.08
CA ALA A 52 1.68 6.54 2.12
C ALA A 52 0.80 7.79 2.31
N LEU A 53 -0.33 7.83 1.61
CA LEU A 53 -1.35 8.86 1.69
C LEU A 53 -2.73 8.19 1.70
N GLY A 54 -3.49 8.37 2.79
CA GLY A 54 -4.78 7.69 2.96
C GLY A 54 -5.84 8.16 1.97
N LEU A 55 -5.95 9.47 1.77
CA LEU A 55 -6.93 10.09 0.86
C LEU A 55 -6.37 11.38 0.25
N SER A 56 -6.67 11.60 -1.03
CA SER A 56 -6.52 12.92 -1.67
C SER A 56 -7.69 13.22 -2.60
N SER A 57 -8.08 14.48 -2.69
CA SER A 57 -9.14 14.91 -3.61
C SER A 57 -8.95 16.34 -4.08
N THR A 58 -9.42 16.62 -5.30
CA THR A 58 -9.57 17.94 -5.90
C THR A 58 -11.02 18.21 -6.32
N LEU A 59 -11.95 17.34 -5.91
CA LEU A 59 -13.36 17.40 -6.32
C LEU A 59 -13.99 18.73 -5.94
N GLY A 60 -14.73 19.32 -6.88
CA GLY A 60 -15.42 20.60 -6.65
C GLY A 60 -14.49 21.79 -6.43
N GLY A 61 -13.20 21.65 -6.77
CA GLY A 61 -12.17 22.68 -6.60
C GLY A 61 -11.66 22.83 -5.16
N VAL A 62 -11.83 21.81 -4.31
CA VAL A 62 -11.29 21.76 -2.95
C VAL A 62 -10.17 20.74 -2.90
N ASP A 63 -8.96 21.20 -2.57
CA ASP A 63 -7.80 20.34 -2.40
C ASP A 63 -7.77 19.77 -0.98
N VAL A 64 -7.82 18.44 -0.89
CA VAL A 64 -7.77 17.69 0.37
C VAL A 64 -6.67 16.63 0.25
N ALA A 65 -5.84 16.46 1.27
CA ALA A 65 -4.86 15.39 1.30
C ALA A 65 -4.44 15.02 2.74
N GLU A 66 -4.93 13.88 3.21
CA GLU A 66 -4.98 13.51 4.62
C GLU A 66 -4.36 12.13 4.90
N ALA A 67 -3.97 11.92 6.17
CA ALA A 67 -3.26 10.73 6.66
C ALA A 67 -1.97 10.46 5.87
N ARG A 68 -0.86 11.08 6.29
CA ARG A 68 0.43 11.02 5.57
C ARG A 68 1.48 10.29 6.40
N ALA A 69 2.18 9.35 5.77
CA ALA A 69 3.33 8.68 6.36
C ALA A 69 4.47 8.57 5.36
N SER A 70 5.72 8.62 5.84
CA SER A 70 6.89 8.56 4.97
C SER A 70 8.15 8.07 5.70
N TYR A 71 8.99 7.38 4.95
CA TYR A 71 10.24 6.77 5.38
C TYR A 71 11.32 7.06 4.31
N PRO A 72 12.56 7.40 4.70
CA PRO A 72 13.04 7.55 6.08
C PRO A 72 12.62 8.87 6.75
N GLU A 73 12.10 9.82 5.96
CA GLU A 73 11.76 11.15 6.42
C GLU A 73 10.26 11.24 6.76
N GLY A 74 9.88 11.52 8.01
CA GLY A 74 8.49 11.83 8.40
C GLY A 74 7.87 10.88 9.44
N PRO A 75 6.56 11.03 9.72
CA PRO A 75 5.86 10.12 10.62
C PRO A 75 5.71 8.74 9.96
N LEU A 76 5.93 7.68 10.74
CA LEU A 76 5.79 6.30 10.24
C LEU A 76 4.34 5.86 10.10
N ARG A 77 3.41 6.54 10.78
CA ARG A 77 1.98 6.27 10.77
C ARG A 77 1.20 7.55 11.01
N ASP A 78 0.04 7.65 10.39
CA ASP A 78 -0.91 8.74 10.58
C ASP A 78 -2.35 8.26 10.32
N ALA A 79 -3.32 8.92 10.94
CA ALA A 79 -4.73 8.57 10.83
C ALA A 79 -5.64 9.79 11.03
N VAL A 80 -6.72 9.85 10.25
CA VAL A 80 -7.75 10.88 10.33
C VAL A 80 -9.12 10.21 10.38
N ASP A 81 -9.89 10.55 11.42
CA ASP A 81 -11.17 9.87 11.69
C ASP A 81 -12.25 10.15 10.63
N SER A 82 -12.32 11.39 10.14
CA SER A 82 -13.33 11.83 9.18
C SER A 82 -12.78 12.95 8.30
N VAL A 83 -13.09 12.87 7.00
CA VAL A 83 -12.71 13.86 5.99
C VAL A 83 -13.91 14.17 5.12
N GLU A 84 -14.29 15.45 5.07
CA GLU A 84 -15.28 15.93 4.10
C GLU A 84 -14.61 16.09 2.73
N VAL A 85 -15.26 15.57 1.69
CA VAL A 85 -14.77 15.60 0.32
C VAL A 85 -15.71 16.43 -0.53
N GLY A 86 -15.17 17.32 -1.35
CA GLY A 86 -15.93 18.12 -2.32
C GLY A 86 -16.52 19.41 -1.76
N ALA A 87 -17.30 20.10 -2.58
CA ALA A 87 -17.88 21.40 -2.24
C ALA A 87 -19.38 21.30 -1.96
N ALA A 88 -19.78 21.40 -0.69
CA ALA A 88 -21.19 21.38 -0.28
C ALA A 88 -22.04 22.56 -0.84
N ALA A 89 -21.40 23.57 -1.44
CA ALA A 89 -22.06 24.81 -1.86
C ALA A 89 -22.88 24.68 -3.16
N ARG A 90 -22.69 23.62 -3.96
CA ARG A 90 -23.47 23.39 -5.18
C ARG A 90 -24.21 22.06 -5.08
N ALA A 91 -25.52 22.08 -5.36
CA ALA A 91 -26.37 20.88 -5.28
C ALA A 91 -25.91 19.77 -6.23
N ASP A 92 -25.28 20.13 -7.35
CA ASP A 92 -24.85 19.20 -8.38
C ASP A 92 -23.37 18.80 -8.25
N ALA A 93 -22.62 19.41 -7.31
CA ALA A 93 -21.20 19.10 -7.14
C ALA A 93 -21.00 17.80 -6.37
N ALA A 94 -19.92 17.09 -6.73
CA ALA A 94 -19.50 15.93 -5.96
C ALA A 94 -19.24 16.32 -4.49
N SER A 95 -19.86 15.59 -3.56
CA SER A 95 -19.70 15.83 -2.12
C SER A 95 -19.93 14.56 -1.30
N GLY A 96 -19.18 14.40 -0.22
CA GLY A 96 -19.21 13.17 0.57
C GLY A 96 -18.38 13.24 1.84
N VAL A 97 -18.32 12.09 2.52
CA VAL A 97 -17.51 11.89 3.73
C VAL A 97 -16.74 10.59 3.60
N ALA A 98 -15.44 10.65 3.86
CA ALA A 98 -14.58 9.49 4.06
C ALA A 98 -14.28 9.32 5.55
N LEU A 99 -14.29 8.09 6.03
CA LEU A 99 -14.03 7.75 7.43
C LEU A 99 -12.76 6.91 7.55
N GLY A 100 -12.01 7.12 8.63
CA GLY A 100 -10.85 6.32 9.00
C GLY A 100 -9.77 6.27 7.93
N ALA A 101 -9.36 7.43 7.42
CA ALA A 101 -8.20 7.51 6.54
C ALA A 101 -6.93 7.14 7.33
N THR A 102 -6.10 6.25 6.77
CA THR A 102 -4.87 5.78 7.43
C THR A 102 -3.72 5.72 6.44
N ALA A 103 -2.52 5.96 6.97
CA ALA A 103 -1.27 5.75 6.28
C ALA A 103 -0.24 5.13 7.22
N GLY A 104 0.55 4.21 6.70
CA GLY A 104 1.63 3.56 7.43
C GLY A 104 2.75 3.14 6.51
N VAL A 105 3.98 3.29 6.99
CA VAL A 105 5.18 2.89 6.29
C VAL A 105 6.12 2.13 7.24
N THR A 106 6.95 1.28 6.66
CA THR A 106 8.06 0.63 7.35
C THR A 106 9.28 0.62 6.43
N GLY A 107 10.47 0.69 7.01
CA GLY A 107 11.72 0.50 6.29
C GLY A 107 12.84 -0.02 7.20
N ASP A 108 13.87 -0.58 6.59
CA ASP A 108 15.08 -1.06 7.26
C ASP A 108 16.32 -0.55 6.51
N ASP A 109 17.08 0.35 7.14
CA ASP A 109 18.30 0.94 6.58
C ASP A 109 19.43 -0.07 6.36
N THR A 110 19.39 -1.22 7.05
CA THR A 110 20.41 -2.26 6.93
C THR A 110 20.14 -3.14 5.72
N THR A 111 18.88 -3.51 5.51
CA THR A 111 18.48 -4.42 4.43
C THR A 111 17.95 -3.71 3.20
N GLY A 112 17.66 -2.41 3.26
CA GLY A 112 17.02 -1.65 2.19
C GLY A 112 15.59 -2.09 1.87
N GLU A 113 14.94 -2.86 2.74
CA GLU A 113 13.54 -3.26 2.60
C GLU A 113 12.61 -2.12 3.00
N THR A 114 11.53 -1.94 2.24
CA THR A 114 10.47 -0.97 2.54
C THR A 114 9.09 -1.55 2.26
N ALA A 115 8.11 -1.09 3.01
CA ALA A 115 6.70 -1.35 2.74
C ALA A 115 5.86 -0.13 3.10
N ALA A 116 4.71 -0.01 2.45
CA ALA A 116 3.73 1.03 2.73
C ALA A 116 2.31 0.50 2.57
N ARG A 117 1.41 1.01 3.40
CA ARG A 117 -0.02 0.75 3.39
C ARG A 117 -0.76 2.06 3.57
N ALA A 118 -1.79 2.29 2.77
CA ALA A 118 -2.68 3.43 2.91
C ALA A 118 -4.12 3.04 2.58
N GLY A 119 -5.09 3.73 3.15
CA GLY A 119 -6.49 3.41 2.87
C GLY A 119 -7.50 4.27 3.60
N VAL A 120 -8.77 3.96 3.39
CA VAL A 120 -9.92 4.52 4.10
C VAL A 120 -10.80 3.37 4.59
N ALA A 121 -11.47 3.55 5.73
CA ALA A 121 -12.37 2.53 6.27
C ALA A 121 -13.74 2.53 5.57
N GLU A 122 -14.22 3.70 5.15
CA GLU A 122 -15.49 3.86 4.46
C GLU A 122 -15.48 5.15 3.65
N LEU A 123 -16.19 5.17 2.52
CA LEU A 123 -16.50 6.39 1.77
C LEU A 123 -17.97 6.34 1.34
N THR A 124 -18.67 7.46 1.52
CA THR A 124 -19.91 7.74 0.80
C THR A 124 -19.78 9.07 0.08
N LEU A 125 -19.86 9.04 -1.25
CA LEU A 125 -19.68 10.18 -2.13
C LEU A 125 -20.83 10.30 -3.13
N ARG A 126 -21.49 11.44 -3.16
CA ARG A 126 -22.52 11.78 -4.15
C ARG A 126 -21.85 12.41 -5.37
N LEU A 127 -22.23 11.99 -6.58
CA LEU A 127 -21.60 12.37 -7.85
C LEU A 127 -22.57 13.10 -8.80
N GLY A 128 -23.36 14.05 -8.29
CA GLY A 128 -24.34 14.84 -9.06
C GLY A 128 -25.57 14.05 -9.56
N GLY A 129 -25.36 12.82 -10.03
CA GLY A 129 -26.38 11.87 -10.47
C GLY A 129 -26.12 10.45 -9.96
N GLY A 130 -25.32 10.28 -8.90
CA GLY A 130 -24.95 8.96 -8.40
C GLY A 130 -24.48 8.97 -6.96
N THR A 131 -24.29 7.77 -6.40
CA THR A 131 -23.63 7.58 -5.10
C THR A 131 -22.59 6.47 -5.21
N LEU A 132 -21.32 6.84 -5.04
CA LEU A 132 -20.21 5.91 -4.82
C LEU A 132 -20.17 5.58 -3.32
N THR A 133 -20.25 4.29 -3.01
CA THR A 133 -20.08 3.78 -1.64
C THR A 133 -18.93 2.78 -1.62
N THR A 134 -18.10 2.85 -0.59
CA THR A 134 -17.08 1.83 -0.33
C THR A 134 -17.08 1.49 1.15
N GLY A 135 -16.89 0.21 1.47
CA GLY A 135 -16.32 -0.19 2.75
C GLY A 135 -14.81 0.08 2.77
N PRO A 136 -14.02 -0.75 3.49
CA PRO A 136 -12.57 -0.60 3.53
C PRO A 136 -11.94 -0.62 2.14
N VAL A 137 -11.09 0.36 1.86
CA VAL A 137 -10.25 0.44 0.66
C VAL A 137 -8.81 0.59 1.09
N SER A 138 -7.91 -0.24 0.56
CA SER A 138 -6.50 -0.20 0.91
C SER A 138 -5.59 -0.46 -0.28
N ALA A 139 -4.46 0.26 -0.31
CA ALA A 139 -3.33 0.00 -1.19
C ALA A 139 -2.15 -0.48 -0.34
N ASP A 140 -1.43 -1.47 -0.86
CA ASP A 140 -0.22 -2.03 -0.29
C ASP A 140 0.90 -1.99 -1.32
N CYS A 141 2.11 -1.66 -0.88
CA CYS A 141 3.32 -1.89 -1.67
C CYS A 141 4.46 -2.42 -0.81
N SER A 142 5.37 -3.16 -1.44
CA SER A 142 6.63 -3.59 -0.84
C SER A 142 7.77 -3.55 -1.85
N ALA A 143 8.97 -3.24 -1.38
CA ALA A 143 10.18 -3.22 -2.20
C ALA A 143 11.39 -3.66 -1.38
N GLY A 144 12.45 -4.11 -2.05
CA GLY A 144 13.72 -4.43 -1.43
C GLY A 144 14.85 -4.49 -2.45
N PRO A 145 16.11 -4.65 -2.02
CA PRO A 145 17.25 -4.46 -2.90
C PRO A 145 17.29 -5.43 -4.07
N GLY A 146 17.57 -4.90 -5.25
CA GLY A 146 17.70 -5.67 -6.49
C GLY A 146 16.41 -6.36 -6.95
N ARG A 147 15.26 -6.07 -6.34
CA ARG A 147 13.94 -6.62 -6.69
C ARG A 147 13.03 -5.50 -7.19
N ALA A 148 12.22 -5.81 -8.20
CA ALA A 148 11.15 -4.91 -8.59
C ALA A 148 10.14 -4.77 -7.44
N PRO A 149 9.63 -3.56 -7.14
CA PRO A 149 8.56 -3.39 -6.17
C PRO A 149 7.31 -4.18 -6.57
N THR A 150 6.52 -4.56 -5.57
CA THR A 150 5.21 -5.21 -5.75
C THR A 150 4.12 -4.38 -5.12
N GLY A 151 2.92 -4.44 -5.69
CA GLY A 151 1.76 -3.66 -5.28
C GLY A 151 0.49 -4.50 -5.24
N ALA A 152 -0.52 -4.04 -4.50
CA ALA A 152 -1.87 -4.58 -4.54
C ALA A 152 -2.89 -3.56 -4.03
N ALA A 153 -4.15 -3.74 -4.41
CA ALA A 153 -5.29 -3.03 -3.85
C ALA A 153 -6.36 -4.01 -3.38
N SER A 154 -7.09 -3.62 -2.34
CA SER A 154 -8.27 -4.34 -1.85
C SER A 154 -9.41 -3.36 -1.59
N LEU A 155 -10.63 -3.75 -1.98
CA LEU A 155 -11.84 -2.96 -1.83
C LEU A 155 -12.96 -3.84 -1.28
N THR A 156 -13.60 -3.45 -0.19
CA THR A 156 -14.75 -4.19 0.36
C THR A 156 -16.03 -3.41 0.06
N ASP A 157 -17.08 -4.11 -0.38
CA ASP A 157 -18.42 -3.55 -0.62
C ASP A 157 -18.41 -2.25 -1.47
N ALA A 158 -17.48 -2.17 -2.42
CA ALA A 158 -17.31 -0.99 -3.25
C ALA A 158 -18.24 -1.03 -4.47
N GLY A 159 -19.00 0.03 -4.69
CA GLY A 159 -19.93 0.12 -5.79
C GLY A 159 -20.46 1.52 -6.06
N LEU A 160 -21.07 1.69 -7.23
CA LEU A 160 -21.67 2.93 -7.69
C LEU A 160 -23.14 2.69 -8.05
N ALA A 161 -24.03 3.41 -7.38
CA ALA A 161 -25.45 3.45 -7.71
C ALA A 161 -25.78 4.69 -8.55
N LEU A 162 -26.39 4.49 -9.72
CA LEU A 162 -26.85 5.55 -10.62
C LEU A 162 -28.36 5.39 -10.88
N PRO A 163 -29.18 6.45 -10.78
CA PRO A 163 -30.59 6.40 -11.14
C PRO A 163 -30.80 5.95 -12.58
N GLY A 164 -31.65 4.95 -12.79
CA GLY A 164 -31.95 4.42 -14.12
C GLY A 164 -30.95 3.40 -14.67
N HIS A 165 -29.91 3.05 -13.89
CA HIS A 165 -28.95 2.01 -14.25
C HIS A 165 -28.90 0.92 -13.17
N ASP A 166 -28.47 -0.28 -13.56
CA ASP A 166 -28.13 -1.31 -12.59
C ASP A 166 -26.91 -0.86 -11.76
N PRO A 167 -26.85 -1.19 -10.45
CA PRO A 167 -25.69 -0.87 -9.63
C PRO A 167 -24.42 -1.49 -10.18
N LEU A 168 -23.35 -0.69 -10.24
CA LEU A 168 -22.02 -1.18 -10.55
C LEU A 168 -21.35 -1.65 -9.26
N THR A 169 -20.81 -2.86 -9.28
CA THR A 169 -20.00 -3.41 -8.19
C THR A 169 -18.56 -3.58 -8.65
N PHE A 170 -17.60 -3.32 -7.77
CA PHE A 170 -16.18 -3.52 -8.06
C PHE A 170 -15.68 -4.82 -7.42
N ASP A 171 -14.74 -5.47 -8.09
CA ASP A 171 -14.09 -6.68 -7.56
C ASP A 171 -13.31 -6.34 -6.28
N GLU A 172 -13.30 -7.26 -5.32
CA GLU A 172 -12.64 -7.05 -4.02
C GLU A 172 -11.11 -6.98 -4.13
N ALA A 173 -10.55 -7.66 -5.12
CA ALA A 173 -9.13 -7.67 -5.45
C ALA A 173 -8.97 -7.46 -6.97
N PRO A 174 -9.16 -6.22 -7.45
CA PRO A 174 -9.11 -5.93 -8.88
C PRO A 174 -7.71 -6.17 -9.43
N ALA A 175 -7.65 -6.64 -10.69
CA ALA A 175 -6.39 -6.74 -11.40
C ALA A 175 -5.72 -5.36 -11.54
N ALA A 176 -4.40 -5.34 -11.69
CA ALA A 176 -3.67 -4.09 -11.90
C ALA A 176 -4.24 -3.31 -13.09
N ASP A 177 -4.35 -1.98 -12.93
CA ASP A 177 -4.85 -1.04 -13.93
C ASP A 177 -6.26 -1.36 -14.46
N THR A 178 -7.14 -1.87 -13.60
CA THR A 178 -8.53 -2.13 -13.96
C THR A 178 -9.28 -0.81 -14.14
N VAL A 179 -9.82 -0.56 -15.33
CA VAL A 179 -10.57 0.68 -15.63
C VAL A 179 -12.06 0.37 -15.82
N VAL A 180 -12.90 1.12 -15.11
CA VAL A 180 -14.36 1.09 -15.24
C VAL A 180 -14.85 2.45 -15.73
N SER A 181 -15.38 2.50 -16.95
CA SER A 181 -16.01 3.70 -17.49
C SER A 181 -17.37 3.92 -16.84
N LEU A 182 -17.63 5.13 -16.37
CA LEU A 182 -18.92 5.47 -15.78
C LEU A 182 -19.93 5.85 -16.90
N PRO A 183 -21.21 5.47 -16.76
CA PRO A 183 -22.27 5.89 -17.68
C PRO A 183 -22.39 7.40 -17.84
N ASP A 184 -23.02 7.82 -18.93
CA ASP A 184 -23.39 9.22 -19.22
C ASP A 184 -22.23 10.23 -19.21
N GLY A 185 -20.99 9.75 -19.36
CA GLY A 185 -19.80 10.60 -19.36
C GLY A 185 -19.44 11.16 -17.98
N LEU A 186 -19.92 10.55 -16.90
CA LEU A 186 -19.61 10.95 -15.52
C LEU A 186 -18.12 10.78 -15.17
N GLY A 187 -17.36 10.05 -16.00
CA GLY A 187 -15.93 9.89 -15.87
C GLY A 187 -15.50 8.43 -15.87
N ARG A 188 -14.50 8.10 -15.07
CA ARG A 188 -14.00 6.73 -14.93
C ARG A 188 -13.46 6.46 -13.52
N VAL A 189 -13.47 5.19 -13.15
CA VAL A 189 -12.78 4.69 -11.97
C VAL A 189 -11.61 3.83 -12.43
N VAL A 190 -10.42 4.09 -11.92
CA VAL A 190 -9.22 3.27 -12.09
C VAL A 190 -8.95 2.58 -10.75
N LEU A 191 -8.89 1.26 -10.78
CA LEU A 191 -8.70 0.41 -9.60
C LEU A 191 -7.32 -0.25 -9.69
N ASN A 192 -6.63 -0.33 -8.55
CA ASN A 192 -5.29 -0.93 -8.45
C ASN A 192 -4.33 -0.39 -9.53
N GLU A 193 -4.27 0.94 -9.68
CA GLU A 193 -3.42 1.59 -10.68
C GLU A 193 -1.96 1.47 -10.29
N TRP A 194 -1.11 1.03 -11.21
CA TRP A 194 0.33 0.86 -10.99
C TRP A 194 1.13 1.87 -11.84
N ILE A 195 1.85 2.76 -11.16
CA ILE A 195 2.66 3.79 -11.80
C ILE A 195 4.13 3.52 -11.46
N ALA A 196 4.89 3.03 -12.46
CA ALA A 196 6.31 2.81 -12.31
C ALA A 196 7.09 4.13 -12.45
N GLY A 197 7.95 4.43 -11.48
CA GLY A 197 8.86 5.56 -11.51
C GLY A 197 10.14 5.28 -12.32
N ALA A 198 10.75 6.34 -12.86
CA ALA A 198 12.03 6.24 -13.58
C ALA A 198 13.20 5.85 -12.65
N ASP A 199 13.03 6.06 -11.34
CA ASP A 199 13.95 5.70 -10.26
C ASP A 199 13.75 4.27 -9.73
N GLY A 200 12.89 3.48 -10.39
CA GLY A 200 12.57 2.11 -9.99
C GLY A 200 11.55 2.03 -8.83
N SER A 201 10.95 3.14 -8.43
CA SER A 201 9.83 3.13 -7.49
C SER A 201 8.54 2.60 -8.15
N LEU A 202 7.59 2.19 -7.32
CA LEU A 202 6.23 1.86 -7.73
C LEU A 202 5.26 2.65 -6.85
N THR A 203 4.39 3.43 -7.49
CA THR A 203 3.21 4.01 -6.86
C THR A 203 1.98 3.16 -7.16
N VAL A 204 1.19 2.85 -6.14
CA VAL A 204 -0.08 2.12 -6.25
C VAL A 204 -1.20 3.00 -5.73
N ASN A 205 -2.26 3.17 -6.53
CA ASN A 205 -3.52 3.78 -6.10
C ASN A 205 -4.59 2.70 -6.01
N ALA A 206 -5.24 2.55 -4.85
CA ALA A 206 -6.28 1.52 -4.69
C ALA A 206 -7.52 1.84 -5.53
N LEU A 207 -8.00 3.08 -5.42
CA LEU A 207 -9.13 3.60 -6.20
C LEU A 207 -8.85 5.04 -6.58
N ARG A 208 -8.87 5.35 -7.87
CA ARG A 208 -8.88 6.71 -8.42
C ARG A 208 -10.17 6.94 -9.20
N LEU A 209 -10.98 7.87 -8.73
CA LEU A 209 -12.14 8.38 -9.45
C LEU A 209 -11.74 9.67 -10.17
N GLU A 210 -11.90 9.66 -11.49
CA GLU A 210 -11.74 10.85 -12.33
C GLU A 210 -13.12 11.27 -12.84
N THR A 211 -13.52 12.52 -12.57
CA THR A 211 -14.77 13.11 -13.05
C THR A 211 -14.47 14.43 -13.77
N THR A 212 -15.50 15.07 -14.32
CA THR A 212 -15.37 16.43 -14.87
C THR A 212 -15.10 17.49 -13.81
N ASP A 213 -15.41 17.19 -12.55
CA ASP A 213 -15.32 18.13 -11.42
C ASP A 213 -14.02 17.99 -10.62
N GLY A 214 -13.15 17.05 -11.00
CA GLY A 214 -11.86 16.80 -10.35
C GLY A 214 -11.60 15.30 -10.12
N GLU A 215 -10.67 15.04 -9.22
CA GLU A 215 -10.19 13.70 -8.90
C GLU A 215 -10.39 13.37 -7.42
N LEU A 216 -10.61 12.09 -7.12
CA LEU A 216 -10.51 11.53 -5.78
C LEU A 216 -9.65 10.27 -5.86
N THR A 217 -8.64 10.19 -5.02
CA THR A 217 -7.77 9.01 -4.88
C THR A 217 -7.80 8.51 -3.44
N LEU A 218 -8.13 7.24 -3.27
CA LEU A 218 -8.16 6.53 -2.00
C LEU A 218 -6.98 5.55 -1.95
N GLY A 219 -6.21 5.62 -0.87
CA GLY A 219 -5.05 4.77 -0.65
C GLY A 219 -4.00 4.92 -1.75
N THR A 220 -3.06 5.85 -1.56
CA THR A 220 -1.86 5.96 -2.39
C THR A 220 -0.65 5.50 -1.58
N VAL A 221 0.11 4.58 -2.13
CA VAL A 221 1.39 4.14 -1.55
C VAL A 221 2.47 4.21 -2.60
N THR A 222 3.70 4.51 -2.19
CA THR A 222 4.88 4.46 -3.07
C THR A 222 5.99 3.73 -2.34
N CYS A 223 6.63 2.79 -3.02
CA CYS A 223 7.75 2.02 -2.48
C CYS A 223 8.92 2.03 -3.45
N GLN A 224 10.11 2.20 -2.91
CA GLN A 224 11.39 2.07 -3.59
C GLN A 224 12.32 1.23 -2.72
N GLY A 225 12.88 0.18 -3.30
CA GLY A 225 13.87 -0.66 -2.61
C GLY A 225 15.21 0.05 -2.51
N GLY A 226 15.99 -0.29 -1.50
CA GLY A 226 17.38 0.16 -1.40
C GLY A 226 18.22 -0.27 -2.61
N GLY A 227 19.17 0.57 -3.03
CA GLY A 227 20.05 0.28 -4.16
C GLY A 227 21.50 0.09 -3.71
N PRO A 228 22.36 -0.57 -4.51
CA PRO A 228 23.80 -0.44 -4.29
C PRO A 228 24.18 1.04 -4.40
N VAL A 229 24.92 1.57 -3.43
CA VAL A 229 25.45 2.93 -3.54
C VAL A 229 26.44 2.93 -4.70
N ALA A 230 26.11 3.66 -5.78
CA ALA A 230 27.03 3.81 -6.89
C ALA A 230 28.33 4.44 -6.38
N GLU A 231 29.44 3.73 -6.51
CA GLU A 231 30.76 4.25 -6.15
C GLU A 231 31.02 5.50 -7.01
N ALA A 232 31.17 6.65 -6.38
CA ALA A 232 31.40 7.91 -7.09
C ALA A 232 32.73 7.80 -7.86
N ALA A 233 32.65 7.79 -9.20
CA ALA A 233 33.80 7.70 -10.10
C ALA A 233 34.64 8.98 -10.13
#